data_AF-A0A956UZ82-F1
#
_entry.id   AF-A0A956UZ82-F1
#
_cell.length_a   1.000
_cell.length_b   1.000
_cell.length_c   1.000
_cell.angle_alpha   90.00
_cell.angle_beta   90.00
_cell.angle_gamma   90.00
#
_symmetry.space_group_name_H-M   'P 1'
#
loop_
_entity.id
_entity.type
_entity.pdbx_description
1 polymer ?
#
loop_
_entity_poly.entity_id
_entity_poly.type
_entity_poly.pdbx_seq_one_letter_code
_entity_poly.pdbx_strand_id
1 'polypeptide(L)'
;MLPIIGARDYIEPLGYVLFDCPQCQRERVFSIYETKRKLTLYFVPTMNVRSQAVMECTACHNRWGIPDNEKQAVFANIMTQEQVTQRMLRAQIAAMQPPRQPPRARTYYQILQVDQEAERDVIEAAFRRLAIKYHPDTSEDPAAAMRMREILEARDLLLDETRRRQYDASLGIVRYVEALRPGDV
;
A
#
# COMPACT_ATOMS: atom_id res chain seq x y z
N MET A 1 30.60 61.81 -5.03
CA MET A 1 29.74 60.95 -4.19
C MET A 1 29.79 59.55 -4.76
N LEU A 2 30.40 58.59 -4.04
CA LEU A 2 30.36 57.19 -4.44
C LEU A 2 28.93 56.65 -4.23
N PRO A 3 28.34 55.94 -5.21
CA PRO A 3 27.06 55.29 -5.00
C PRO A 3 27.20 54.22 -3.91
N ILE A 4 26.32 54.27 -2.90
CA ILE A 4 26.22 53.25 -1.86
C ILE A 4 25.53 52.04 -2.50
N ILE A 5 26.28 50.97 -2.76
CA ILE A 5 25.74 49.72 -3.32
C ILE A 5 25.20 48.89 -2.15
N GLY A 6 23.89 48.66 -2.12
CA GLY A 6 23.26 47.74 -1.19
C GLY A 6 22.98 46.39 -1.84
N ALA A 7 23.46 45.29 -1.26
CA ALA A 7 23.10 43.94 -1.68
C ALA A 7 22.38 43.23 -0.53
N ARG A 8 21.21 42.64 -0.81
CA ARG A 8 20.44 41.89 0.19
C ARG A 8 19.96 40.57 -0.39
N ASP A 9 20.25 39.50 0.33
CA ASP A 9 19.84 38.15 0.00
C ASP A 9 18.49 37.84 0.64
N TYR A 10 17.60 37.24 -0.14
CA TYR A 10 16.25 36.87 0.26
C TYR A 10 16.04 35.38 0.03
N ILE A 11 15.38 34.71 0.97
CA ILE A 11 14.99 33.31 0.87
C ILE A 11 13.46 33.28 0.83
N GLU A 12 12.91 32.81 -0.29
CA GLU A 12 11.46 32.68 -0.48
C GLU A 12 11.07 31.20 -0.37
N PRO A 13 10.32 30.78 0.66
CA PRO A 13 9.89 29.38 0.78
C PRO A 13 8.81 29.07 -0.26
N LEU A 14 9.02 28.02 -1.04
CA LEU A 14 8.08 27.58 -2.07
C LEU A 14 7.17 26.45 -1.57
N GLY A 15 7.69 25.54 -0.73
CA GLY A 15 6.90 24.48 -0.10
C GLY A 15 7.71 23.22 0.17
N TYR A 16 7.06 22.06 0.09
CA TYR A 16 7.66 20.77 0.43
C TYR A 16 7.41 19.72 -0.64
N VAL A 17 8.35 18.79 -0.83
CA VAL A 17 8.20 17.63 -1.73
C VAL A 17 8.68 16.35 -1.05
N LEU A 18 8.15 15.22 -1.49
CA LEU A 18 8.69 13.90 -1.15
C LEU A 18 9.63 13.46 -2.27
N PHE A 19 10.86 13.12 -1.92
CA PHE A 19 11.86 12.66 -2.88
C PHE A 19 12.84 11.70 -2.22
N ASP A 20 13.52 10.88 -3.02
CA ASP A 20 14.57 9.99 -2.53
C ASP A 20 15.84 10.78 -2.23
N CYS A 21 16.24 10.77 -0.96
CA CYS A 21 17.42 11.52 -0.54
C CYS A 21 18.70 10.73 -0.81
N PRO A 22 19.66 11.25 -1.61
CA PRO A 22 20.89 10.53 -1.92
C PRO A 22 21.77 10.29 -0.68
N GLN A 23 21.65 11.14 0.34
CA GLN A 23 22.36 10.97 1.61
C GLN A 23 21.68 9.97 2.55
N CYS A 24 20.33 9.95 2.61
CA CYS A 24 19.60 9.04 3.51
C CYS A 24 19.24 7.69 2.88
N GLN A 25 19.36 7.56 1.56
CA GLN A 25 18.96 6.38 0.77
C GLN A 25 17.50 5.93 1.01
N ARG A 26 16.61 6.89 1.26
CA ARG A 26 15.17 6.66 1.44
C ARG A 26 14.37 7.89 1.08
N GLU A 27 13.08 7.70 0.81
CA GLU A 27 12.12 8.78 0.59
C GLU A 27 12.03 9.68 1.83
N ARG A 28 12.22 10.98 1.64
CA ARG A 28 12.22 12.01 2.69
C ARG A 28 11.45 13.24 2.25
N VAL A 29 11.08 14.07 3.22
CA VAL A 29 10.56 15.41 2.96
C VAL A 29 11.72 16.35 2.66
N PHE A 30 11.57 17.14 1.62
CA PHE A 30 12.45 18.24 1.27
C PHE A 30 11.70 19.56 1.39
N SER A 31 12.32 20.57 2.01
CA SER A 31 11.86 21.96 1.92
C SER A 31 12.48 22.61 0.69
N ILE A 32 11.67 23.30 -0.10
CA ILE A 32 12.11 24.01 -1.30
C ILE A 32 12.00 25.50 -1.04
N TYR A 33 13.06 26.21 -1.38
CA TYR A 33 13.11 27.66 -1.33
C TYR A 33 13.92 28.24 -2.49
N GLU A 34 13.59 29.47 -2.87
CA GLU A 34 14.33 30.21 -3.89
C GLU A 34 15.20 31.27 -3.21
N THR A 35 16.51 31.25 -3.49
CA THR A 35 17.43 32.29 -3.03
C THR A 35 17.51 33.38 -4.09
N LYS A 36 17.08 34.60 -3.77
CA LYS A 36 17.12 35.78 -4.65
C LYS A 36 18.09 36.81 -4.10
N ARG A 37 19.02 37.27 -4.93
CA ARG A 37 19.91 38.39 -4.60
C ARG A 37 19.42 39.67 -5.27
N LYS A 38 18.98 40.63 -4.46
CA LYS A 38 18.55 41.96 -4.93
C LYS A 38 19.70 42.95 -4.79
N LEU A 39 20.01 43.64 -5.87
CA LEU A 39 21.05 44.66 -5.92
C LEU A 39 20.38 46.02 -6.06
N THR A 40 20.56 46.88 -5.06
CA THR A 40 19.99 48.22 -5.01
C THR A 40 21.06 49.24 -5.37
N LEU A 41 20.88 49.90 -6.51
CA LEU A 41 21.61 51.08 -6.91
C LEU A 41 20.66 52.27 -6.73
N TYR A 42 21.02 53.24 -5.88
CA TYR A 42 20.23 54.47 -5.76
C TYR A 42 20.07 55.10 -7.16
N PHE A 43 18.83 55.50 -7.51
CA PHE A 43 18.39 56.00 -8.82
C PHE A 43 18.10 54.97 -9.94
N VAL A 44 18.15 53.66 -9.67
CA VAL A 44 17.73 52.61 -10.62
C VAL A 44 16.75 51.63 -9.92
N PRO A 45 15.67 51.17 -10.57
CA PRO A 45 14.83 50.13 -10.01
C PRO A 45 15.63 48.85 -9.71
N THR A 46 15.39 48.26 -8.54
CA THR A 46 16.06 47.05 -8.05
C THR A 46 15.92 45.91 -9.05
N MET A 47 17.04 45.32 -9.50
CA MET A 47 17.04 44.18 -10.42
C MET A 47 17.36 42.88 -9.67
N ASN A 48 16.69 41.77 -10.04
CA ASN A 48 17.04 40.44 -9.57
C ASN A 48 18.21 39.91 -10.39
N VAL A 49 19.35 39.65 -9.76
CA VAL A 49 20.61 39.35 -10.49
C VAL A 49 20.80 37.85 -10.72
N ARG A 50 20.39 37.00 -9.76
CA ARG A 50 20.40 35.53 -9.85
C ARG A 50 19.32 34.96 -8.93
N SER A 51 18.57 33.96 -9.40
CA SER A 51 17.72 33.12 -8.56
C SER A 51 18.09 31.64 -8.71
N GLN A 52 18.27 30.96 -7.58
CA GLN A 52 18.56 29.53 -7.55
C GLN A 52 17.54 28.86 -6.63
N ALA A 53 16.86 27.86 -7.17
CA ALA A 53 15.97 27.02 -6.38
C ALA A 53 16.82 25.96 -5.68
N VAL A 54 16.64 25.83 -4.37
CA VAL A 54 17.38 24.91 -3.51
C VAL A 54 16.37 24.03 -2.80
N MET A 55 16.64 22.74 -2.76
CA MET A 55 15.93 21.78 -1.93
C MET A 55 16.82 21.34 -0.78
N GLU A 56 16.25 21.28 0.42
CA GLU A 56 16.92 20.85 1.64
C GLU A 56 16.18 19.66 2.25
N CYS A 57 16.88 18.56 2.51
CA CYS A 57 16.27 17.41 3.18
C CYS A 57 16.05 17.74 4.66
N THR A 58 14.81 17.59 5.15
CA THR A 58 14.47 17.91 6.55
C THR A 58 15.09 16.96 7.57
N ALA A 59 15.64 15.83 7.11
CA ALA A 59 16.22 14.81 7.98
C ALA A 59 17.76 14.88 8.10
N CYS A 60 18.46 15.26 7.03
CA CYS A 60 19.93 15.34 7.04
C CYS A 60 20.48 16.76 6.79
N HIS A 61 19.61 17.73 6.50
CA HIS A 61 19.95 19.15 6.26
C HIS A 61 20.89 19.41 5.08
N ASN A 62 21.24 18.39 4.29
CA ASN A 62 21.95 18.61 3.03
C ASN A 62 21.07 19.37 2.04
N ARG A 63 21.73 20.24 1.25
CA ARG A 63 21.11 21.16 0.29
C ARG A 63 21.58 20.84 -1.11
N TRP A 64 20.65 20.84 -2.05
CA TRP A 64 20.92 20.60 -3.46
C TRP A 64 20.27 21.70 -4.30
N GLY A 65 21.00 22.23 -5.26
CA GLY A 65 20.43 23.12 -6.27
C GLY A 65 19.59 22.32 -7.26
N ILE A 66 18.39 22.81 -7.57
CA ILE A 66 17.52 22.21 -8.58
C ILE A 66 17.95 22.73 -9.95
N PRO A 67 18.40 21.88 -10.88
CA PRO A 67 18.82 22.30 -12.21
C PRO A 67 17.61 22.78 -13.03
N ASP A 68 17.83 23.72 -13.95
CA ASP A 68 16.73 24.44 -14.64
C ASP A 68 15.77 23.53 -15.41
N ASN A 69 16.27 22.43 -15.96
CA ASN A 69 15.47 21.41 -16.66
C ASN A 69 14.47 20.68 -15.75
N GLU A 70 14.77 20.55 -14.46
CA GLU A 70 13.94 19.82 -13.51
C GLU A 70 13.04 20.73 -12.68
N LYS A 71 13.29 22.05 -12.69
CA LYS A 71 12.54 23.04 -11.91
C LYS A 71 11.03 22.91 -12.11
N GLN A 72 10.55 22.76 -13.34
CA GLN A 72 9.12 22.64 -13.61
C GLN A 72 8.52 21.37 -13.00
N ALA A 73 9.20 20.23 -13.14
CA ALA A 73 8.74 18.95 -12.61
C ALA A 73 8.71 18.96 -11.07
N VAL A 74 9.72 19.55 -10.44
CA VAL A 74 9.76 19.68 -8.97
C VAL A 74 8.67 20.65 -8.50
N PHE A 75 8.51 21.79 -9.17
CA PHE A 75 7.53 22.81 -8.78
C PHE A 75 6.07 22.34 -8.94
N ALA A 76 5.79 21.54 -9.97
CA ALA A 76 4.47 20.93 -10.16
C ALA A 76 4.07 19.99 -9.01
N ASN A 77 5.05 19.43 -8.30
CA ASN A 77 4.85 18.50 -7.20
C ASN A 77 4.97 19.16 -5.82
N ILE A 78 5.13 20.47 -5.74
CA ILE A 78 5.21 21.18 -4.46
C ILE A 78 3.89 21.03 -3.70
N MET A 79 4.02 20.60 -2.46
CA MET A 79 2.94 20.41 -1.51
C MET A 79 3.08 21.41 -0.35
N THR A 80 1.97 21.73 0.28
CA THR A 80 1.97 22.48 1.54
C THR A 80 2.42 21.58 2.70
N GLN A 81 2.83 22.18 3.81
CA GLN A 81 3.24 21.44 5.01
C GLN A 81 2.14 20.50 5.51
N GLU A 82 0.89 20.94 5.47
CA GLU A 82 -0.26 20.15 5.88
C GLU A 82 -0.48 18.94 4.95
N GLN A 83 -0.41 19.17 3.63
CA GLN A 83 -0.59 18.10 2.65
C GLN A 83 0.48 17.00 2.78
N VAL A 84 1.74 17.38 3.05
CA VAL A 84 2.81 16.40 3.31
C VAL A 84 2.54 15.62 4.60
N THR A 85 2.16 16.30 5.67
CA THR A 85 1.85 15.66 6.97
C THR A 85 0.69 14.68 6.83
N GLN A 86 -0.38 15.06 6.13
CA GLN A 86 -1.53 14.19 5.86
C GLN A 86 -1.13 12.98 5.01
N ARG A 87 -0.27 13.15 4.00
CA ARG A 87 0.21 12.05 3.15
C ARG A 87 1.08 11.07 3.95
N MET A 88 1.94 11.56 4.82
CA MET A 88 2.75 10.73 5.73
C MET A 88 1.88 9.95 6.71
N LEU A 89 0.91 10.60 7.35
CA LEU A 89 -0.01 9.94 8.28
C LEU A 89 -0.83 8.84 7.59
N ARG A 90 -1.34 9.11 6.38
CA ARG A 90 -2.05 8.12 5.57
C ARG A 90 -1.17 6.91 5.24
N ALA A 91 0.10 7.14 4.88
CA ALA A 91 1.04 6.07 4.61
C ALA A 91 1.34 5.22 5.87
N GLN A 92 1.48 5.86 7.04
CA GLN A 92 1.67 5.15 8.32
C GLN A 92 0.45 4.29 8.68
N ILE A 93 -0.77 4.83 8.54
CA ILE A 93 -2.01 4.08 8.80
C ILE A 93 -2.13 2.90 7.82
N ALA A 94 -1.81 3.10 6.55
CA ALA A 94 -1.83 2.02 5.55
C ALA A 94 -0.81 0.91 5.86
N ALA A 95 0.39 1.26 6.35
CA ALA A 95 1.40 0.29 6.77
C ALA A 95 1.02 -0.49 8.04
N MET A 96 0.17 0.08 8.89
CA MET A 96 -0.37 -0.58 10.09
C MET A 96 -1.50 -1.58 9.77
N GLN A 97 -2.18 -1.44 8.62
CA GLN A 97 -3.22 -2.38 8.22
C GLN A 97 -2.57 -3.59 7.55
N PRO A 98 -2.86 -4.83 7.98
CA PRO A 98 -2.41 -6.00 7.24
C PRO A 98 -2.91 -5.90 5.80
N PRO A 99 -2.13 -6.37 4.80
CA PRO A 99 -2.57 -6.33 3.42
C PRO A 99 -3.95 -6.98 3.36
N ARG A 100 -4.97 -6.22 2.94
CA ARG A 100 -6.28 -6.79 2.60
C ARG A 100 -5.99 -7.81 1.51
N GLN A 101 -5.93 -9.09 1.89
CA GLN A 101 -5.76 -10.15 0.91
C GLN A 101 -6.91 -9.95 -0.10
N PRO A 102 -6.62 -9.88 -1.41
CA PRO A 102 -7.70 -9.86 -2.40
C PRO A 102 -8.61 -11.05 -2.07
N PRO A 103 -9.94 -10.95 -2.25
CA PRO A 103 -10.80 -12.09 -2.02
C PRO A 103 -10.28 -13.24 -2.86
N ARG A 104 -9.59 -14.18 -2.21
CA ARG A 104 -9.12 -15.40 -2.85
C ARG A 104 -10.40 -16.05 -3.40
N ALA A 105 -10.30 -16.68 -4.57
CA ALA A 105 -11.40 -17.48 -5.09
C ALA A 105 -12.02 -18.30 -3.95
N ARG A 106 -13.35 -18.39 -3.91
CA ARG A 106 -14.08 -19.00 -2.78
C ARG A 106 -13.46 -20.36 -2.46
N THR A 107 -13.04 -20.57 -1.23
CA THR A 107 -12.44 -21.84 -0.84
C THR A 107 -13.49 -22.95 -0.81
N TYR A 108 -13.08 -24.21 -0.95
CA TYR A 108 -14.01 -25.36 -0.87
C TYR A 108 -14.74 -25.40 0.49
N TYR A 109 -14.08 -24.95 1.57
CA TYR A 109 -14.70 -24.74 2.89
C TYR A 109 -15.82 -23.69 2.86
N GLN A 110 -15.61 -22.57 2.17
CA GLN A 110 -16.62 -21.52 2.00
C GLN A 110 -17.78 -21.97 1.11
N ILE A 111 -17.51 -22.76 0.07
CA ILE A 111 -18.54 -23.34 -0.81
C ILE A 111 -19.47 -24.27 -0.02
N LEU A 112 -18.91 -25.12 0.85
CA LEU A 112 -19.67 -25.99 1.74
C LEU A 112 -20.19 -25.31 3.01
N GLN A 113 -19.83 -24.04 3.25
CA GLN A 113 -20.20 -23.28 4.46
C GLN A 113 -19.79 -23.99 5.77
N VAL A 114 -18.62 -24.61 5.77
CA VAL A 114 -18.06 -25.31 6.93
C VAL A 114 -16.76 -24.65 7.37
N ASP A 115 -16.40 -24.86 8.63
CA ASP A 115 -15.11 -24.42 9.15
C ASP A 115 -13.95 -25.21 8.51
N GLN A 116 -12.76 -24.63 8.49
CA GLN A 116 -11.54 -25.31 8.05
C GLN A 116 -11.20 -26.49 8.97
N GLU A 117 -11.60 -26.44 10.24
CA GLU A 117 -11.42 -27.51 11.23
C GLU A 117 -12.55 -28.56 11.20
N ALA A 118 -13.53 -28.43 10.30
CA ALA A 118 -14.67 -29.33 10.26
C ALA A 118 -14.26 -30.81 10.05
N GLU A 119 -14.82 -31.69 10.89
CA GLU A 119 -14.68 -33.13 10.74
C GLU A 119 -15.45 -33.65 9.52
N ARG A 120 -15.13 -34.87 9.07
CA ARG A 120 -15.74 -35.48 7.88
C ARG A 120 -17.27 -35.53 7.98
N ASP A 121 -17.80 -35.85 9.16
CA ASP A 121 -19.25 -35.94 9.41
C ASP A 121 -19.96 -34.58 9.21
N VAL A 122 -19.29 -33.49 9.60
CA VAL A 122 -19.80 -32.12 9.44
C VAL A 122 -19.81 -31.73 7.96
N ILE A 123 -18.78 -32.12 7.21
CA ILE A 123 -18.68 -31.89 5.76
C ILE A 123 -19.81 -32.63 5.02
N GLU A 124 -20.06 -33.89 5.38
CA GLU A 124 -21.16 -34.66 4.78
C GLU A 124 -22.54 -34.08 5.14
N ALA A 125 -22.73 -33.66 6.39
CA ALA A 125 -23.98 -33.05 6.83
C ALA A 125 -24.25 -31.73 6.10
N ALA A 126 -23.23 -30.90 5.91
CA ALA A 126 -23.32 -29.65 5.15
C ALA A 126 -23.63 -29.90 3.68
N PHE A 127 -22.96 -30.88 3.06
CA PHE A 127 -23.23 -31.32 1.70
C PHE A 127 -24.70 -31.73 1.52
N ARG A 128 -25.25 -32.58 2.42
CA ARG A 128 -26.66 -33.01 2.35
C ARG A 128 -27.64 -31.83 2.37
N ARG A 129 -27.38 -30.84 3.24
CA ARG A 129 -28.21 -29.62 3.34
C ARG A 129 -28.16 -28.77 2.07
N LEU A 130 -26.97 -28.58 1.52
CA LEU A 130 -26.78 -27.78 0.31
C LEU A 130 -27.29 -28.50 -0.95
N ALA A 131 -27.19 -29.82 -1.00
CA ALA A 131 -27.68 -30.62 -2.11
C ALA A 131 -29.21 -30.53 -2.25
N ILE A 132 -29.95 -30.55 -1.14
CA ILE A 132 -31.42 -30.35 -1.16
C ILE A 132 -31.77 -28.94 -1.65
N LYS A 133 -31.00 -27.93 -1.24
CA LYS A 133 -31.24 -26.52 -1.60
C LYS A 133 -30.97 -26.21 -3.07
N TYR A 134 -29.95 -26.85 -3.65
CA TYR A 134 -29.48 -26.58 -5.02
C TYR A 134 -29.72 -27.75 -5.98
N HIS A 135 -30.63 -28.68 -5.65
CA HIS A 135 -30.98 -29.78 -6.54
C HIS A 135 -31.60 -29.23 -7.84
N PRO A 136 -31.16 -29.70 -9.03
CA PRO A 136 -31.64 -29.15 -10.31
C PRO A 136 -33.16 -29.29 -10.49
N ASP A 137 -33.77 -30.32 -9.88
CA ASP A 137 -35.21 -30.57 -10.02
C ASP A 137 -36.09 -29.80 -9.02
N THR A 138 -35.53 -29.28 -7.92
CA THR A 138 -36.32 -28.63 -6.85
C THR A 138 -35.95 -27.17 -6.62
N SER A 139 -34.87 -26.69 -7.23
CA SER A 139 -34.37 -25.32 -7.05
C SER A 139 -34.87 -24.41 -8.17
N GLU A 140 -35.40 -23.25 -7.81
CA GLU A 140 -35.82 -22.21 -8.76
C GLU A 140 -34.65 -21.34 -9.26
N ASP A 141 -33.44 -21.57 -8.76
CA ASP A 141 -32.27 -20.76 -9.10
C ASP A 141 -31.69 -21.21 -10.46
N PRO A 142 -31.56 -20.31 -11.45
CA PRO A 142 -30.97 -20.65 -12.75
C PRO A 142 -29.49 -21.06 -12.66
N ALA A 143 -28.81 -20.73 -11.56
CA ALA A 143 -27.44 -21.15 -11.28
C ALA A 143 -27.35 -22.42 -10.41
N ALA A 144 -28.46 -23.10 -10.11
CA ALA A 144 -28.47 -24.30 -9.26
C ALA A 144 -27.54 -25.40 -9.77
N ALA A 145 -27.55 -25.69 -11.08
CA ALA A 145 -26.68 -26.69 -11.69
C ALA A 145 -25.18 -26.36 -11.53
N MET A 146 -24.82 -25.08 -11.71
CA MET A 146 -23.44 -24.61 -11.55
C MET A 146 -22.99 -24.72 -10.08
N ARG A 147 -23.81 -24.26 -9.13
CA ARG A 147 -23.49 -24.35 -7.70
C ARG A 147 -23.45 -25.78 -7.20
N MET A 148 -24.33 -26.65 -7.68
CA MET A 148 -24.32 -28.08 -7.35
C MET A 148 -22.99 -28.73 -7.78
N ARG A 149 -22.50 -28.38 -8.97
CA ARG A 149 -21.19 -28.85 -9.45
C ARG A 149 -20.05 -28.41 -8.53
N GLU A 150 -20.03 -27.14 -8.11
CA GLU A 150 -19.04 -26.62 -7.15
C GLU A 150 -19.12 -27.32 -5.79
N ILE A 151 -20.34 -27.59 -5.30
CA ILE A 151 -20.59 -28.30 -4.04
C ILE A 151 -20.08 -29.75 -4.09
N LEU A 152 -20.31 -30.45 -5.20
CA LEU A 152 -19.83 -31.82 -5.39
C LEU A 152 -18.30 -31.88 -5.43
N GLU A 153 -17.68 -30.97 -6.19
CA GLU A 153 -16.22 -30.89 -6.28
C GLU A 153 -15.59 -30.57 -4.91
N ALA A 154 -16.19 -29.63 -4.16
CA ALA A 154 -15.76 -29.29 -2.81
C ALA A 154 -15.83 -30.48 -1.87
N ARG A 155 -16.94 -31.23 -1.90
CA ARG A 155 -17.12 -32.44 -1.08
C ARG A 155 -16.07 -33.49 -1.42
N ASP A 156 -15.89 -33.79 -2.70
CA ASP A 156 -15.01 -34.88 -3.15
C ASP A 156 -13.54 -34.61 -2.80
N LEU A 157 -13.12 -33.35 -2.87
CA LEU A 157 -11.78 -32.95 -2.45
C LEU A 157 -11.62 -32.99 -0.92
N LEU A 158 -12.60 -32.52 -0.16
CA LEU A 158 -12.52 -32.41 1.29
C LEU A 158 -12.74 -33.75 2.02
N LEU A 159 -13.42 -34.72 1.41
CA LEU A 159 -13.55 -36.07 1.96
C LEU A 159 -12.30 -36.93 1.79
N ASP A 160 -11.51 -36.68 0.74
CA ASP A 160 -10.22 -37.36 0.52
C ASP A 160 -9.14 -36.67 1.38
N GLU A 161 -8.65 -37.37 2.40
CA GLU A 161 -7.65 -36.82 3.32
C GLU A 161 -6.36 -36.39 2.61
N THR A 162 -5.94 -37.10 1.57
CA THR A 162 -4.71 -36.79 0.84
C THR A 162 -4.90 -35.51 0.05
N ARG A 163 -6.03 -35.38 -0.66
CA ARG A 163 -6.35 -34.18 -1.45
C ARG A 163 -6.65 -32.98 -0.55
N ARG A 164 -7.33 -33.19 0.59
CA ARG A 164 -7.56 -32.18 1.61
C ARG A 164 -6.25 -31.65 2.19
N ARG A 165 -5.29 -32.52 2.54
CA ARG A 165 -3.96 -32.09 3.02
C ARG A 165 -3.19 -31.28 2.00
N GLN A 166 -3.20 -31.69 0.73
CA GLN A 166 -2.55 -30.94 -0.36
C GLN A 166 -3.19 -29.56 -0.56
N TYR A 167 -4.52 -29.51 -0.51
CA TYR A 167 -5.27 -28.26 -0.60
C TYR A 167 -5.01 -27.35 0.60
N ASP A 168 -5.01 -27.90 1.82
CA ASP A 168 -4.70 -27.16 3.05
C ASP A 168 -3.27 -26.60 3.02
N ALA A 169 -2.31 -27.39 2.55
CA ALA A 169 -0.93 -26.92 2.33
C ALA A 169 -0.87 -25.76 1.34
N SER A 170 -1.63 -25.80 0.24
CA SER A 170 -1.73 -24.69 -0.73
C SER A 170 -2.33 -23.41 -0.13
N LEU A 171 -3.19 -23.55 0.89
CA LEU A 171 -3.79 -22.42 1.61
C LEU A 171 -2.91 -21.91 2.75
N GLY A 172 -1.82 -22.61 3.07
CA GLY A 172 -0.94 -22.34 4.21
C GLY A 172 -1.56 -22.76 5.55
N ILE A 173 -2.54 -23.66 5.53
CA ILE A 173 -3.17 -24.22 6.73
C ILE A 173 -2.28 -25.35 7.23
N VAL A 174 -1.56 -25.12 8.33
CA VAL A 174 -0.73 -26.14 8.98
C VAL A 174 -1.59 -26.89 9.98
N ARG A 175 -2.03 -28.11 9.62
CA ARG A 175 -2.61 -29.02 10.62
C ARG A 175 -1.48 -29.71 11.36
N TYR A 176 -1.43 -29.52 12.68
CA TYR A 176 -0.61 -30.36 13.53
C TYR A 176 -1.13 -31.79 13.45
N VAL A 177 -0.36 -32.67 12.83
CA VAL A 177 -0.67 -34.09 12.83
C VAL A 177 -0.47 -34.57 14.26
N GLU A 178 -1.51 -35.15 14.86
CA GLU A 178 -1.55 -35.59 16.25
C GLU A 178 -0.54 -36.71 16.60
N ALA A 179 0.29 -37.12 15.64
CA ALA A 179 1.27 -38.19 15.74
C ALA A 179 2.53 -37.86 16.58
N LEU A 180 2.61 -36.68 17.19
CA LEU A 180 3.70 -36.32 18.10
C LEU A 180 3.14 -35.55 19.31
N ARG A 181 2.43 -36.25 20.20
CA ARG A 181 2.28 -35.73 21.56
C ARG A 181 3.61 -35.94 22.28
N PRO A 182 4.17 -34.93 22.98
CA PRO A 182 5.44 -35.05 23.70
C PRO A 182 5.47 -36.08 24.85
N GLY A 183 4.42 -36.91 25.01
CA GLY A 183 4.32 -37.94 26.03
C GLY A 183 4.41 -39.38 25.52
N ASP A 184 4.63 -39.58 24.22
CA ASP A 184 4.68 -40.91 23.59
C ASP A 184 6.13 -41.40 23.29
N VAL A 185 7.16 -40.78 23.90
CA VAL A 185 8.57 -41.19 23.83
C VAL A 185 9.10 -41.55 25.21
#